data_AF-A0A958AAC5-F1
#
_entry.id   AF-A0A958AAC5-F1
#
_cell.length_a   1.000
_cell.length_b   1.000
_cell.length_c   1.000
_cell.angle_alpha   90.00
_cell.angle_beta   90.00
_cell.angle_gamma   90.00
#
_symmetry.space_group_name_H-M   'P 1'
#
loop_
_entity.id
_entity.type
_entity.pdbx_description
1 polymer ?
#
loop_
_entity_poly.entity_id
_entity_poly.type
_entity_poly.pdbx_seq_one_letter_code
_entity_poly.pdbx_strand_id
1 'polypeptide(L)' 'MVAVMSTPEPLLMVSVQAKRAGRRRAGRAWPATLTEIPARLFSDEQLQQLLDDPELITQVYE' A
#
# COMPACT_ATOMS: atom_id res chain seq x y z
N MET A 1 -8.61 -30.06 -14.04
CA MET A 1 -7.95 -29.02 -13.22
C MET A 1 -8.66 -27.72 -13.52
N VAL A 2 -9.31 -27.12 -12.52
CA VAL A 2 -10.16 -25.94 -12.71
C VAL A 2 -9.27 -24.73 -12.92
N ALA A 3 -9.36 -24.10 -14.09
CA ALA A 3 -8.78 -22.79 -14.33
C ALA A 3 -9.52 -21.80 -13.42
N VAL A 4 -8.84 -21.32 -12.38
CA VAL A 4 -9.35 -20.26 -11.52
C VAL A 4 -9.48 -19.03 -12.42
N MET A 5 -10.73 -18.68 -12.71
CA MET A 5 -11.09 -17.46 -13.42
C MET A 5 -10.55 -16.30 -12.58
N SER A 6 -9.47 -15.66 -13.03
CA SER A 6 -9.01 -14.38 -12.50
C SER A 6 -10.05 -13.34 -12.91
N THR A 7 -11.14 -13.24 -12.17
CA THR A 7 -12.00 -12.07 -12.21
C THR A 7 -11.10 -10.86 -11.93
N PRO A 8 -11.04 -9.84 -12.80
CA PRO A 8 -10.36 -8.60 -12.47
C PRO A 8 -11.23 -7.89 -11.45
N GLU A 9 -11.12 -8.26 -10.18
CA GLU A 9 -11.50 -7.34 -9.10
C GLU A 9 -10.72 -6.04 -9.33
N PRO A 10 -11.33 -4.85 -9.15
CA PRO A 10 -10.57 -3.61 -9.22
C PRO A 10 -9.42 -3.75 -8.21
N LEU A 11 -8.20 -3.91 -8.73
CA LEU A 11 -7.02 -4.17 -7.93
C LEU A 11 -6.58 -2.83 -7.38
N LEU A 12 -7.34 -2.29 -6.42
CA LEU A 12 -6.93 -1.11 -5.67
C LEU A 12 -5.50 -1.35 -5.17
N MET A 13 -4.56 -0.57 -5.70
CA MET A 13 -3.15 -0.58 -5.36
C MET A 13 -2.86 0.63 -4.49
N VAL A 14 -1.87 0.46 -3.63
CA VAL A 14 -1.30 1.53 -2.83
C VAL A 14 0.16 1.62 -3.19
N SER A 15 0.60 2.79 -3.66
CA SER A 15 2.00 3.12 -3.74
C SER A 15 2.40 3.85 -2.47
N VAL A 16 3.46 3.38 -1.83
CA VAL A 16 4.02 3.98 -0.62
C VAL A 16 5.51 4.20 -0.83
N GLN A 17 5.97 5.42 -0.60
CA GLN A 17 7.38 5.78 -0.58
C GLN A 17 7.66 6.58 0.69
N ALA A 18 8.65 6.19 1.48
CA ALA A 18 9.08 7.02 2.59
C ALA A 18 9.99 8.16 2.11
N LYS A 19 9.83 9.36 2.67
CA LYS A 19 10.79 10.46 2.45
C LYS A 19 12.18 10.13 3.01
N ARG A 20 12.21 9.28 4.05
CA ARG A 20 13.44 8.76 4.67
C ARG A 20 13.32 7.25 4.84
N ALA A 21 14.34 6.52 4.38
CA ALA A 21 14.36 5.06 4.48
C ALA A 21 14.25 4.60 5.94
N GLY A 22 13.45 3.56 6.18
CA GLY A 22 13.26 2.95 7.50
C GLY A 22 12.13 3.56 8.33
N ARG A 23 11.36 4.51 7.78
CA ARG A 23 10.14 5.05 8.42
C ARG A 23 9.14 3.92 8.68
N ARG A 24 8.62 3.82 9.91
CA ARG A 24 7.67 2.76 10.29
C ARG A 24 6.26 3.30 10.43
N ARG A 25 5.31 2.70 9.70
CA ARG A 25 3.88 3.02 9.78
C ARG A 25 3.03 1.83 9.33
N ALA A 26 1.79 1.73 9.84
CA ALA A 26 0.89 0.60 9.56
C ALA A 26 1.56 -0.77 9.82
N GLY A 27 2.40 -0.86 10.87
CA GLY A 27 3.11 -2.10 11.22
C GLY A 27 4.27 -2.50 10.30
N ARG A 28 4.63 -1.70 9.30
CA ARG A 28 5.72 -1.99 8.35
C ARG A 28 6.78 -0.88 8.34
N ALA A 29 8.02 -1.25 8.03
CA ALA A 29 9.08 -0.31 7.69
C ALA A 29 9.09 -0.05 6.18
N TRP A 30 9.08 1.22 5.79
CA TRP A 30 9.00 1.65 4.40
C TRP A 30 10.37 2.12 3.88
N PRO A 31 10.78 1.66 2.69
CA PRO A 31 11.99 2.14 2.07
C PRO A 31 11.78 3.53 1.47
N ALA A 32 12.87 4.20 1.14
CA ALA A 32 12.82 5.47 0.40
C ALA A 32 12.53 5.27 -1.11
N THR A 33 12.36 4.03 -1.55
CA THR A 33 11.95 3.65 -2.91
C THR A 33 10.44 3.44 -2.96
N LEU A 34 9.84 3.70 -4.12
CA LEU A 34 8.43 3.43 -4.36
C LEU A 34 8.13 1.94 -4.16
N THR A 35 7.11 1.63 -3.36
CA THR A 35 6.65 0.27 -3.10
C THR A 35 5.18 0.18 -3.43
N GLU A 36 4.80 -0.68 -4.37
CA GLU A 36 3.41 -0.90 -4.78
C GLU A 36 2.88 -2.18 -4.14
N ILE A 37 1.76 -2.06 -3.44
CA ILE A 37 1.16 -3.17 -2.69
C ILE A 37 -0.36 -3.10 -2.85
N PRO A 38 -1.05 -4.23 -3.08
CA PRO A 38 -2.52 -4.27 -3.10
C PRO A 38 -3.12 -3.69 -1.81
N ALA A 39 -4.07 -2.77 -1.94
CA ALA A 39 -4.77 -2.11 -0.83
C ALA A 39 -5.46 -3.11 0.10
N ARG A 40 -5.91 -4.25 -0.44
CA ARG A 40 -6.51 -5.36 0.33
C ARG A 40 -5.60 -5.96 1.40
N LEU A 41 -4.29 -5.69 1.35
CA LEU A 41 -3.33 -6.14 2.37
C LEU A 41 -3.28 -5.21 3.58
N PHE A 42 -3.98 -4.08 3.52
CA PHE A 42 -4.12 -3.13 4.61
C PHE A 42 -5.57 -3.09 5.09
N SER A 43 -5.77 -2.86 6.37
CA SER A 43 -7.08 -2.42 6.87
C SER A 43 -7.33 -0.95 6.53
N ASP A 44 -8.59 -0.51 6.56
CA ASP A 44 -8.95 0.90 6.35
C ASP A 44 -8.20 1.83 7.33
N GLU A 45 -8.04 1.40 8.58
CA GLU A 45 -7.26 2.14 9.58
C GLU A 45 -5.78 2.24 9.19
N GLN A 46 -5.19 1.15 8.67
CA GLN A 46 -3.81 1.15 8.21
C GLN A 46 -3.62 2.04 6.97
N LEU A 47 -4.55 2.01 6.03
CA LEU A 47 -4.55 2.91 4.87
C LEU A 47 -4.62 4.36 5.32
N GLN A 48 -5.53 4.69 6.24
CA GLN A 48 -5.64 6.03 6.79
C GLN A 48 -4.33 6.45 7.48
N GLN A 49 -3.71 5.56 8.27
CA GLN A 49 -2.42 5.83 8.90
C GLN A 49 -1.27 6.09 7.91
N LEU A 50 -1.32 5.50 6.71
CA LEU A 50 -0.35 5.73 5.64
C LEU A 50 -0.60 7.04 4.89
N LEU A 51 -1.87 7.40 4.71
CA LEU A 51 -2.28 8.66 4.10
C LEU A 51 -2.04 9.86 5.03
N ASP A 52 -2.20 9.66 6.34
CA ASP A 52 -2.00 10.71 7.36
C ASP A 52 -0.53 10.93 7.74
N ASP A 53 0.40 10.05 7.34
CA ASP A 53 1.81 10.21 7.69
C ASP A 53 2.51 11.19 6.71
N PRO A 54 2.89 12.41 7.15
CA PRO A 54 3.52 13.39 6.27
C PRO A 54 4.94 12.99 5.83
N GLU A 55 5.54 11.98 6.46
CA GLU A 55 6.83 11.42 6.04
C GLU A 55 6.68 10.31 5.00
N LEU A 56 5.45 9.91 4.66
CA LEU A 56 5.16 8.99 3.58
C LEU A 56 4.52 9.75 2.41
N ILE A 57 4.88 9.34 1.21
CA ILE A 57 4.20 9.73 -0.02
C ILE A 57 3.38 8.49 -0.39
N THR A 58 2.07 8.59 -0.16
CA THR A 58 1.12 7.50 -0.34
C THR A 58 0.10 7.88 -1.40
N GLN A 59 -0.16 7.00 -2.36
CA GLN A 59 -1.25 7.17 -3.34
C GLN A 59 -2.03 5.87 -3.46
N VAL A 60 -3.34 5.97 -3.58
CA VAL A 60 -4.25 4.85 -3.83
C VAL A 60 -4.82 5.00 -5.24
N TYR A 61 -4.79 3.94 -6.03
CA TYR A 61 -5.23 3.93 -7.42
C TYR A 61 -5.84 2.57 -7.77
N GLU A 62 -6.70 2.54 -8.79
CA GLU A 62 -7.36 1.33 -9.31
C GLU A 62 -6.62 0.71 -10.51
#